data_AF-A0A3M6A153-F1
#
_entry.id   AF-A0A3M6A153-F1
#
_cell.length_a   1.000
_cell.length_b   1.000
_cell.length_c   1.000
_cell.angle_alpha   90.00
_cell.angle_beta   90.00
_cell.angle_gamma   90.00
#
_symmetry.space_group_name_H-M   'P 1'
#
loop_
_entity.id
_entity.type
_entity.pdbx_description
1 polymer ?
#
loop_
_entity_poly.entity_id
_entity_poly.type
_entity_poly.pdbx_seq_one_letter_code
_entity_poly.pdbx_strand_id
1 'polypeptide(L)'
;MMNELCRYRYDPLDRLASLTPLAQAMRQRFYGGQQLTTEVLDGEQRTLFRVRGMPLAQQTLANGKRLVVLDAADQQQNVLHAGGIEQRTAIAYTPYGYSEKAARNPEVPGFNGEQIDTVTGHYLFGNGYRAYNPVLMRFNSPDSFSPFGEGGLNAYGYCAGDPVNRSDPGGHMFVAISKLLHRAPGTRLMRSIASQALGGSRKRGVPAIRNKPSKGIFRKPDAVLADMPPHIKETIAGALPGSDAANLARTSKDFESVVMAASARQFNGLNIPDLAFQPWLKKLDEIHHGEVTGIAPMFLSRQGIPFSYVQANLIREPRFVWTTSRIWSGKSPLQRVGYQTPPENAEIRLQVAQVLAMSGGGV
;
A
#
# COMPACT_ATOMS: atom_id res chain seq x y z
N MET A 1 -5.96 -30.83 14.60
CA MET A 1 -5.08 -30.27 15.65
C MET A 1 -4.30 -29.12 15.05
N MET A 2 -4.41 -27.90 15.60
CA MET A 2 -3.55 -26.79 15.20
C MET A 2 -2.15 -27.04 15.78
N ASN A 3 -1.14 -27.20 14.92
CA ASN A 3 0.24 -27.27 15.38
C ASN A 3 0.70 -25.86 15.79
N GLU A 4 0.96 -25.67 17.08
CA GLU A 4 1.55 -24.44 17.60
C GLU A 4 2.98 -24.29 17.06
N LEU A 5 3.23 -23.22 16.30
CA LEU A 5 4.55 -22.94 15.70
C LEU A 5 5.44 -22.11 16.63
N CYS A 6 4.84 -21.20 17.40
CA CYS A 6 5.55 -20.33 18.35
C CYS A 6 4.57 -19.77 19.38
N ARG A 7 5.04 -19.66 20.63
CA ARG A 7 4.34 -18.97 21.72
C ARG A 7 4.96 -17.61 21.98
N TYR A 8 4.13 -16.57 21.93
CA TYR A 8 4.51 -15.21 22.32
C TYR A 8 4.01 -14.94 23.74
N ARG A 9 4.82 -14.31 24.59
CA ARG A 9 4.42 -13.87 25.93
C ARG A 9 4.76 -12.40 26.10
N TYR A 10 3.88 -11.68 26.78
CA TYR A 10 3.97 -10.25 26.99
C TYR A 10 4.21 -9.95 28.47
N ASP A 11 4.89 -8.84 28.75
CA ASP A 11 5.01 -8.31 30.11
C ASP A 11 3.75 -7.48 30.49
N PRO A 12 3.61 -7.05 31.76
CA PRO A 12 2.47 -6.23 32.19
C PRO A 12 2.37 -4.83 31.53
N LEU A 13 3.31 -4.45 30.67
CA LEU A 13 3.29 -3.21 29.88
C LEU A 13 2.94 -3.48 28.41
N ASP A 14 2.41 -4.67 28.11
CA ASP A 14 2.03 -5.14 26.78
C ASP A 14 3.20 -5.20 25.77
N ARG A 15 4.42 -5.41 26.27
CA ARG A 15 5.62 -5.59 25.42
C ARG A 15 5.98 -7.06 25.31
N LEU A 16 6.40 -7.49 24.12
CA LEU A 16 6.80 -8.85 23.83
C LEU A 16 8.03 -9.26 24.65
N ALA A 17 7.80 -9.94 25.77
CA ALA A 17 8.85 -10.35 26.70
C ALA A 17 9.58 -11.62 26.25
N SER A 18 8.90 -12.53 25.54
CA SER A 18 9.53 -13.76 25.07
C SER A 18 8.84 -14.42 23.90
N LEU A 19 9.63 -15.16 23.12
CA LEU A 19 9.18 -16.02 22.03
C LEU A 19 9.67 -17.44 22.28
N THR A 20 8.81 -18.43 22.14
CA THR A 20 9.15 -19.86 22.25
C THR A 20 8.72 -20.57 20.98
N PRO A 21 9.59 -20.64 19.95
CA PRO A 21 9.32 -21.42 18.75
C PRO A 21 9.27 -22.92 19.07
N LEU A 22 8.50 -23.69 18.30
CA LEU A 22 8.37 -25.13 18.49
C LEU A 22 9.74 -25.82 18.40
N ALA A 23 10.04 -26.64 19.41
CA ALA A 23 11.30 -27.38 19.51
C ALA A 23 12.57 -26.51 19.49
N GLN A 24 12.47 -25.23 19.86
CA GLN A 24 13.61 -24.32 20.03
C GLN A 24 13.63 -23.73 21.44
N ALA A 25 14.80 -23.24 21.84
CA ALA A 25 14.95 -22.54 23.11
C ALA A 25 14.14 -21.24 23.14
N MET A 26 13.69 -20.87 24.33
CA MET A 26 12.99 -19.61 24.58
C MET A 26 13.95 -18.44 24.35
N ARG A 27 13.51 -17.48 23.52
CA ARG A 27 14.16 -16.18 23.37
C ARG A 27 13.52 -15.19 24.33
N GLN A 28 14.32 -14.56 25.17
CA GLN A 28 13.90 -13.48 26.06
C GLN A 28 14.29 -12.12 25.48
N ARG A 29 13.46 -11.12 25.69
CA ARG A 29 13.64 -9.74 25.21
C ARG A 29 13.63 -8.76 26.38
N PHE A 30 14.56 -7.82 26.36
CA PHE A 30 14.74 -6.79 27.38
C PHE A 30 14.77 -5.41 26.74
N TYR A 31 14.13 -4.46 27.42
CA TYR A 31 13.84 -3.14 26.87
C TYR A 31 14.42 -2.03 27.75
N GLY A 32 15.08 -1.06 27.10
CA GLY A 32 15.43 0.23 27.69
C GLY A 32 14.37 1.26 27.31
N GLY A 33 13.46 1.59 28.21
CA GLY A 33 12.26 2.36 27.87
C GLY A 33 11.40 1.60 26.85
N GLN A 34 11.12 2.22 25.70
CA GLN A 34 10.33 1.63 24.60
C GLN A 34 11.18 0.96 23.52
N GLN A 35 12.50 0.81 23.71
CA GLN A 35 13.40 0.24 22.69
C GLN A 35 13.95 -1.11 23.14
N LEU A 36 13.92 -2.10 22.24
CA LEU A 36 14.57 -3.38 22.45
C LEU A 36 16.10 -3.18 22.52
N THR A 37 16.70 -3.54 23.65
CA THR A 37 18.14 -3.38 23.90
C THR A 37 18.87 -4.70 23.92
N THR A 38 18.25 -5.76 24.42
CA THR A 38 18.92 -7.06 24.59
C THR A 38 17.98 -8.21 24.29
N GLU A 39 18.49 -9.22 23.58
CA GLU A 39 17.85 -10.52 23.43
C GLU A 39 18.77 -11.60 23.99
N VAL A 40 18.19 -12.60 24.65
CA VAL A 40 18.94 -13.75 25.21
C VAL A 40 18.30 -15.03 24.70
N LEU A 41 19.12 -15.94 24.18
CA LEU A 41 18.73 -17.26 23.68
C LEU A 41 19.83 -18.26 24.01
N ASP A 42 19.57 -19.20 24.92
CA ASP A 42 20.44 -20.37 25.20
C ASP A 42 21.97 -20.10 25.17
N GLY A 43 22.45 -19.25 26.09
CA GLY A 43 23.87 -18.90 26.19
C GLY A 43 24.38 -17.92 25.12
N GLU A 44 23.54 -17.53 24.17
CA GLU A 44 23.76 -16.38 23.27
C GLU A 44 23.07 -15.14 23.86
N GLN A 45 23.84 -14.05 23.99
CA GLN A 45 23.31 -12.73 24.30
C GLN A 45 23.55 -11.80 23.12
N ARG A 46 22.50 -11.08 22.73
CA ARG A 46 22.55 -10.07 21.68
C ARG A 46 22.20 -8.72 22.24
N THR A 47 23.02 -7.73 21.95
CA THR A 47 22.80 -6.34 22.37
C THR A 47 22.69 -5.44 21.15
N LEU A 48 21.65 -4.62 21.11
CA LEU A 48 21.34 -3.70 20.02
C LEU A 48 21.72 -2.28 20.45
N PHE A 49 22.63 -1.66 19.70
CA PHE A 49 23.08 -0.29 19.96
C PHE A 49 22.33 0.68 19.06
N ARG A 50 21.63 1.61 19.71
CA ARG A 50 20.83 2.64 19.05
C ARG A 50 21.13 4.01 19.63
N VAL A 51 21.09 5.03 18.78
CA VAL A 51 21.11 6.43 19.21
C VAL A 51 19.85 7.10 18.68
N ARG A 52 19.02 7.61 19.60
CA ARG A 52 17.72 8.23 19.26
C ARG A 52 16.84 7.32 18.36
N GLY A 53 16.90 6.01 18.58
CA GLY A 53 16.17 4.98 17.82
C GLY A 53 16.89 4.46 16.57
N MET A 54 17.85 5.20 16.03
CA MET A 54 18.62 4.79 14.84
C MET A 54 19.52 3.58 15.18
N PRO A 55 19.39 2.44 14.49
CA PRO A 55 20.31 1.30 14.61
C PRO A 55 21.72 1.71 14.17
N LEU A 56 22.72 1.39 14.99
CA LEU A 56 24.13 1.65 14.67
C LEU A 56 24.97 0.38 14.66
N ALA A 57 24.71 -0.52 15.59
CA ALA A 57 25.44 -1.77 15.69
C ALA A 57 24.66 -2.82 16.46
N GLN A 58 25.02 -4.07 16.23
CA GLN A 58 24.62 -5.21 17.03
C GLN A 58 25.86 -5.95 17.51
N GLN A 59 25.83 -6.37 18.77
CA GLN A 59 26.83 -7.27 19.32
C GLN A 59 26.18 -8.59 19.72
N THR A 60 26.75 -9.70 19.26
CA THR A 60 26.38 -11.05 19.68
C THR A 60 27.54 -11.65 20.48
N LEU A 61 27.25 -12.10 21.70
CA LEU A 61 28.16 -12.86 22.54
C LEU A 61 27.63 -14.29 22.65
N ALA A 62 28.37 -15.26 22.12
CA ALA A 62 28.02 -16.68 22.19
C ALA A 62 29.28 -17.50 22.44
N ASN A 63 29.25 -18.41 23.42
CA ASN A 63 30.37 -19.31 23.77
C ASN A 63 31.71 -18.55 23.96
N GLY A 64 31.66 -17.39 24.62
CA GLY A 64 32.83 -16.52 24.85
C GLY A 64 33.35 -15.77 23.62
N LYS A 65 32.76 -15.97 22.44
CA LYS A 65 33.12 -15.24 21.21
C LYS A 65 32.19 -14.06 21.01
N ARG A 66 32.78 -12.91 20.67
CA ARG A 66 32.06 -11.67 20.37
C ARG A 66 32.07 -11.43 18.86
N LEU A 67 30.88 -11.27 18.28
CA LEU A 67 30.66 -10.81 16.92
C LEU A 67 30.02 -9.42 16.98
N VAL A 68 30.48 -8.51 16.12
CA VAL A 68 29.91 -7.16 15.97
C VAL A 68 29.50 -6.96 14.52
N VAL A 69 28.26 -6.49 14.33
CA VAL A 69 27.69 -6.07 13.06
C VAL A 69 27.46 -4.57 13.16
N LEU A 70 27.94 -3.81 12.17
CA LEU A 70 27.68 -2.38 12.06
C LEU A 70 26.53 -2.17 11.08
N ASP A 71 25.60 -1.31 11.46
CA ASP A 71 24.41 -0.99 10.69
C ASP A 71 24.49 0.44 10.18
N ALA A 72 24.11 0.63 8.91
CA ALA A 72 23.88 1.95 8.34
C ALA A 72 22.41 2.06 7.97
N ALA A 73 21.69 2.90 8.71
CA ALA A 73 20.26 3.11 8.53
C ALA A 73 19.96 4.47 7.89
N ASP A 74 18.82 4.57 7.21
CA ASP A 74 18.27 5.84 6.72
C ASP A 74 17.54 6.63 7.83
N GLN A 75 16.92 7.75 7.44
CA GLN A 75 16.19 8.63 8.34
C GLN A 75 14.90 8.02 8.90
N GLN A 76 14.35 7.02 8.21
CA GLN A 76 13.23 6.20 8.66
C GLN A 76 13.70 4.98 9.46
N GLN A 77 15.00 4.90 9.77
CA GLN A 77 15.62 3.79 10.50
C GLN A 77 15.66 2.47 9.73
N ASN A 78 15.43 2.48 8.41
CA ASN A 78 15.61 1.29 7.58
C ASN A 78 17.10 0.98 7.46
N VAL A 79 17.53 -0.22 7.84
CA VAL A 79 18.94 -0.63 7.71
C VAL A 79 19.28 -0.94 6.25
N LEU A 80 20.01 -0.04 5.60
CA LEU A 80 20.41 -0.17 4.19
C LEU A 80 21.69 -0.99 4.04
N HIS A 81 22.55 -1.00 5.06
CA HIS A 81 23.73 -1.86 5.09
C HIS A 81 23.93 -2.46 6.47
N ALA A 82 24.27 -3.75 6.51
CA ALA A 82 24.66 -4.44 7.74
C ALA A 82 25.87 -5.34 7.47
N GLY A 83 26.86 -5.29 8.35
CA GLY A 83 28.00 -6.21 8.25
C GLY A 83 29.21 -5.86 9.12
N GLY A 84 30.23 -6.71 9.02
CA GLY A 84 31.52 -6.48 9.68
C GLY A 84 32.43 -5.56 8.88
N ILE A 85 33.66 -5.35 9.39
CA ILE A 85 34.67 -4.47 8.77
C ILE A 85 34.98 -4.90 7.33
N GLU A 86 35.05 -6.21 7.07
CA GLU A 86 35.47 -6.76 5.76
C GLU A 86 34.30 -7.02 4.80
N GLN A 87 33.07 -7.15 5.29
CA GLN A 87 31.96 -7.59 4.46
C GLN A 87 30.65 -6.91 4.86
N ARG A 88 30.08 -6.16 3.91
CA ARG A 88 28.83 -5.41 4.06
C ARG A 88 27.75 -5.98 3.16
N THR A 89 26.57 -6.21 3.73
CA THR A 89 25.39 -6.62 2.97
C THR A 89 24.54 -5.40 2.70
N ALA A 90 24.39 -5.04 1.42
CA ALA A 90 23.44 -4.01 1.00
C ALA A 90 22.01 -4.59 0.94
N ILE A 91 21.08 -3.93 1.61
CA ILE A 91 19.67 -4.30 1.74
C ILE A 91 18.83 -3.19 1.07
N ALA A 92 17.87 -3.62 0.27
CA ALA A 92 16.88 -2.73 -0.35
C ALA A 92 15.49 -3.18 0.07
N TYR A 93 14.61 -2.21 0.28
CA TYR A 93 13.22 -2.43 0.68
C TYR A 93 12.29 -1.87 -0.39
N THR A 94 11.13 -2.50 -0.57
CA THR A 94 9.99 -1.82 -1.21
C THR A 94 9.51 -0.67 -0.30
N PRO A 95 8.70 0.27 -0.81
CA PRO A 95 8.12 1.33 0.03
C PRO A 95 7.43 0.83 1.30
N TYR A 96 6.85 -0.37 1.25
CA TYR A 96 6.15 -1.01 2.36
C TYR A 96 7.01 -2.00 3.17
N GLY A 97 8.33 -1.99 3.00
CA GLY A 97 9.26 -2.73 3.86
C GLY A 97 9.52 -4.19 3.48
N TYR A 98 9.08 -4.64 2.30
CA TYR A 98 9.42 -5.99 1.82
C TYR A 98 10.88 -6.05 1.39
N SER A 99 11.62 -7.05 1.89
CA SER A 99 13.00 -7.31 1.46
C SER A 99 13.41 -8.76 1.71
N GLU A 100 13.61 -9.54 0.65
CA GLU A 100 14.11 -10.92 0.80
C GLU A 100 15.50 -10.99 1.46
N LYS A 101 16.34 -9.97 1.26
CA LYS A 101 17.66 -9.92 1.89
C LYS A 101 17.55 -9.71 3.39
N ALA A 102 16.63 -8.85 3.85
CA ALA A 102 16.34 -8.69 5.26
C ALA A 102 15.75 -9.98 5.84
N ALA A 103 14.80 -10.63 5.14
CA ALA A 103 14.23 -11.90 5.61
C ALA A 103 15.28 -13.02 5.72
N ARG A 104 16.30 -13.04 4.85
CA ARG A 104 17.44 -13.98 4.99
C ARG A 104 18.35 -13.69 6.19
N ASN A 105 18.24 -12.51 6.80
CA ASN A 105 19.00 -12.07 7.97
C ASN A 105 18.05 -11.47 9.03
N PRO A 106 17.06 -12.24 9.52
CA PRO A 106 15.94 -11.71 10.32
C PRO A 106 16.39 -11.18 11.70
N GLU A 107 17.62 -11.54 12.07
CA GLU A 107 18.29 -11.16 13.29
C GLU A 107 18.81 -9.73 13.32
N VAL A 108 19.05 -9.15 12.14
CA VAL A 108 19.50 -7.76 11.98
C VAL A 108 18.28 -6.85 11.97
N PRO A 109 18.32 -5.69 12.65
CA PRO A 109 17.29 -4.66 12.50
C PRO A 109 17.03 -4.37 11.02
N GLY A 110 15.77 -4.31 10.61
CA GLY A 110 15.37 -4.21 9.22
C GLY A 110 14.65 -2.90 8.91
N PHE A 111 13.43 -3.03 8.39
CA PHE A 111 12.54 -1.92 8.09
C PHE A 111 12.10 -1.21 9.37
N ASN A 112 12.12 0.12 9.38
CA ASN A 112 11.82 0.96 10.55
C ASN A 112 12.64 0.59 11.80
N GLY A 113 13.83 0.01 11.61
CA GLY A 113 14.67 -0.49 12.68
C GLY A 113 14.11 -1.73 13.40
N GLU A 114 13.00 -2.32 12.93
CA GLU A 114 12.39 -3.51 13.53
C GLU A 114 12.98 -4.80 12.96
N GLN A 115 13.11 -5.82 13.80
CA GLN A 115 13.50 -7.17 13.35
C GLN A 115 12.30 -7.89 12.72
N ILE A 116 12.57 -8.76 11.74
CA ILE A 116 11.53 -9.62 11.16
C ILE A 116 11.27 -10.78 12.12
N ASP A 117 10.00 -11.00 12.46
CA ASP A 117 9.59 -12.22 13.14
C ASP A 117 9.77 -13.43 12.20
N THR A 118 10.59 -14.39 12.62
CA THR A 118 11.03 -15.51 11.77
C THR A 118 9.93 -16.52 11.47
N VAL A 119 8.87 -16.53 12.26
CA VAL A 119 7.74 -17.46 12.15
C VAL A 119 6.72 -16.93 11.15
N THR A 120 6.44 -15.63 11.20
CA THR A 120 5.35 -15.00 10.43
C THR A 120 5.82 -14.17 9.24
N GLY A 121 7.08 -13.71 9.25
CA GLY A 121 7.60 -12.74 8.29
C GLY A 121 7.04 -11.32 8.49
N HIS A 122 6.45 -11.03 9.66
CA HIS A 122 5.91 -9.72 9.99
C HIS A 122 6.93 -8.89 10.77
N TYR A 123 6.72 -7.58 10.81
CA TYR A 123 7.40 -6.70 11.74
C TYR A 123 6.49 -6.44 12.94
N LEU A 124 6.99 -6.60 14.16
CA LEU A 124 6.21 -6.52 15.39
C LEU A 124 6.32 -5.11 16.02
N PHE A 125 5.60 -4.16 15.44
CA PHE A 125 5.64 -2.75 15.81
C PHE A 125 5.09 -2.52 17.23
N GLY A 126 5.53 -1.44 17.87
CA GLY A 126 5.11 -1.08 19.22
C GLY A 126 5.52 -2.14 20.25
N ASN A 127 6.70 -2.75 20.07
CA ASN A 127 7.19 -3.84 20.92
C ASN A 127 6.29 -5.08 20.93
N GLY A 128 5.62 -5.40 19.83
CA GLY A 128 4.69 -6.53 19.75
C GLY A 128 3.22 -6.15 19.81
N TYR A 129 2.89 -4.87 19.94
CA TYR A 129 1.52 -4.37 19.90
C TYR A 129 0.79 -4.76 18.61
N ARG A 130 1.40 -4.53 17.43
CA ARG A 130 0.80 -4.91 16.13
C ARG A 130 1.78 -5.60 15.21
N ALA A 131 1.31 -6.69 14.60
CA ALA A 131 2.00 -7.34 13.50
C ALA A 131 1.71 -6.58 12.19
N TYR A 132 2.74 -5.96 11.64
CA TYR A 132 2.73 -5.34 10.32
C TYR A 132 3.17 -6.34 9.26
N ASN A 133 2.34 -6.54 8.23
CA ASN A 133 2.62 -7.44 7.14
C ASN A 133 3.12 -6.64 5.92
N PRO A 134 4.42 -6.70 5.58
CA PRO A 134 4.98 -5.93 4.46
C PRO A 134 4.53 -6.45 3.08
N VAL A 135 3.97 -7.67 3.02
CA VAL A 135 3.40 -8.24 1.79
C VAL A 135 1.99 -7.72 1.55
N LEU A 136 1.17 -7.65 2.62
CA LEU A 136 -0.20 -7.10 2.56
C LEU A 136 -0.24 -5.57 2.73
N MET A 137 0.89 -4.95 3.05
CA MET A 137 1.04 -3.49 3.19
C MET A 137 0.16 -2.88 4.29
N ARG A 138 -0.15 -3.66 5.34
CA ARG A 138 -1.08 -3.29 6.41
C ARG A 138 -0.80 -4.01 7.73
N PHE A 139 -1.39 -3.52 8.80
CA PHE A 139 -1.44 -4.24 10.08
C PHE A 139 -2.45 -5.38 10.04
N ASN A 140 -2.20 -6.44 10.83
CA ASN A 140 -3.09 -7.59 10.96
C ASN A 140 -4.15 -7.42 12.06
N SER A 141 -4.01 -6.41 12.92
CA SER A 141 -4.96 -6.04 13.96
C SER A 141 -5.38 -4.57 13.83
N PRO A 142 -6.63 -4.22 14.22
CA PRO A 142 -7.08 -2.85 14.22
C PRO A 142 -6.33 -2.02 15.27
N ASP A 143 -6.10 -0.74 14.97
CA ASP A 143 -5.59 0.25 15.91
C ASP A 143 -6.65 0.61 16.96
N SER A 144 -6.24 0.69 18.23
CA SER A 144 -7.11 1.23 19.28
C SER A 144 -7.32 2.74 19.16
N PHE A 145 -6.46 3.44 18.41
CA PHE A 145 -6.58 4.88 18.16
C PHE A 145 -7.40 5.19 16.90
N SER A 146 -7.94 4.18 16.23
CA SER A 146 -8.82 4.31 15.07
C SER A 146 -10.25 3.90 15.43
N PRO A 147 -11.27 4.36 14.68
CA PRO A 147 -11.18 5.27 13.54
C PRO A 147 -11.22 6.76 13.92
N PHE A 148 -11.54 7.08 15.18
CA PHE A 148 -11.86 8.44 15.62
C PHE A 148 -10.74 9.15 16.41
N GLY A 149 -9.65 8.46 16.71
CA GLY A 149 -8.46 9.06 17.33
C GLY A 149 -7.36 9.35 16.31
N GLU A 150 -6.13 9.44 16.80
CA GLU A 150 -4.98 9.88 16.01
C GLU A 150 -4.51 8.85 14.95
N GLY A 151 -4.97 7.59 15.04
CA GLY A 151 -4.69 6.54 14.05
C GLY A 151 -5.44 6.73 12.72
N GLY A 152 -6.43 7.63 12.69
CA GLY A 152 -7.24 7.93 11.50
C GLY A 152 -8.24 6.82 11.16
N LEU A 153 -8.99 7.02 10.06
CA LEU A 153 -10.19 6.23 9.75
C LEU A 153 -9.90 4.74 9.47
N ASN A 154 -8.78 4.43 8.81
CA ASN A 154 -8.43 3.05 8.48
C ASN A 154 -7.62 2.41 9.60
N ALA A 155 -8.27 1.65 10.47
CA ALA A 155 -7.65 0.98 11.63
C ALA A 155 -6.53 0.00 11.29
N TYR A 156 -6.37 -0.40 10.02
CA TYR A 156 -5.32 -1.32 9.60
C TYR A 156 -4.26 -0.66 8.72
N GLY A 157 -4.46 0.60 8.34
CA GLY A 157 -3.60 1.30 7.39
C GLY A 157 -2.22 1.56 7.97
N TYR A 158 -1.19 1.38 7.14
CA TYR A 158 0.17 1.83 7.46
C TYR A 158 0.47 3.16 6.79
N CYS A 159 1.01 4.12 7.53
CA CYS A 159 1.38 5.46 7.03
C CYS A 159 0.28 6.21 6.27
N ALA A 160 -1.00 5.85 6.50
CA ALA A 160 -2.14 6.29 5.71
C ALA A 160 -1.91 6.18 4.18
N GLY A 161 -1.24 5.10 3.76
CA GLY A 161 -0.97 4.79 2.36
C GLY A 161 0.27 5.46 1.75
N ASP A 162 1.04 6.22 2.53
CA ASP A 162 2.23 6.93 2.04
C ASP A 162 3.48 6.64 2.90
N PRO A 163 4.03 5.42 2.85
CA PRO A 163 5.20 5.02 3.63
C PRO A 163 6.52 5.60 3.09
N VAL A 164 6.51 6.23 1.92
CA VAL A 164 7.70 6.92 1.36
C VAL A 164 7.93 8.25 2.06
N ASN A 165 6.86 8.95 2.43
CA ASN A 165 6.97 10.27 3.07
C ASN A 165 6.67 10.25 4.58
N ARG A 166 6.20 9.11 5.11
CA ARG A 166 5.79 8.95 6.50
C ARG A 166 6.35 7.67 7.11
N SER A 167 6.58 7.68 8.41
CA SER A 167 6.90 6.49 9.21
C SER A 167 5.94 6.42 10.41
N ASP A 168 5.58 5.22 10.84
CA ASP A 168 4.81 4.99 12.08
C ASP A 168 5.66 4.20 13.07
N PRO A 169 6.49 4.84 13.91
CA PRO A 169 7.40 4.15 14.83
C PRO A 169 6.69 3.31 15.90
N GLY A 170 5.50 3.75 16.35
CA GLY A 170 4.76 3.08 17.42
C GLY A 170 3.81 2.01 16.91
N GLY A 171 3.51 2.01 15.61
CA GLY A 171 2.34 1.31 15.09
C GLY A 171 1.09 1.86 15.73
N HIS A 172 0.89 3.18 15.71
CA HIS A 172 -0.34 3.88 16.15
C HIS A 172 -0.59 5.17 15.35
N MET A 173 0.50 5.84 14.99
CA MET A 173 0.45 7.17 14.39
C MET A 173 1.62 7.37 13.47
N PHE A 174 1.33 7.80 12.25
CA PHE A 174 2.36 8.18 11.32
C PHE A 174 2.88 9.60 11.60
N VAL A 175 4.18 9.78 11.40
CA VAL A 175 4.87 11.06 11.41
C VAL A 175 5.47 11.30 10.04
N ALA A 176 5.38 12.54 9.55
CA ALA A 176 6.10 12.92 8.34
C ALA A 176 7.61 12.84 8.57
N ILE A 177 8.35 12.31 7.60
CA ILE A 177 9.82 12.18 7.69
C ILE A 177 10.49 13.54 7.88
N SER A 178 9.94 14.60 7.27
CA SER A 178 10.42 15.97 7.48
C SER A 178 10.43 16.37 8.96
N LYS A 179 9.48 15.88 9.78
CA LYS A 179 9.45 16.12 11.23
C LYS A 179 10.48 15.27 11.99
N LEU A 180 10.88 14.11 11.47
CA LEU A 180 12.02 13.35 12.01
C LEU A 180 13.35 14.11 11.82
N LEU A 181 13.50 14.87 10.72
CA LEU A 181 14.69 15.69 10.44
C LEU A 181 14.94 16.78 11.50
N HIS A 182 13.87 17.38 12.05
CA HIS A 182 13.96 18.48 13.02
C HIS A 182 14.37 18.05 14.44
N ARG A 183 14.51 16.74 14.71
CA ARG A 183 15.02 16.22 16.00
C ARG A 183 16.55 16.10 16.07
N ALA A 184 17.28 16.58 15.06
CA ALA A 184 18.74 16.62 15.06
C ALA A 184 19.28 18.06 14.97
N PRO A 185 19.65 18.72 16.07
CA PRO A 185 20.60 19.82 15.98
C PRO A 185 21.98 19.20 15.74
N GLY A 186 22.52 19.41 14.53
CA GLY A 186 23.94 19.25 14.22
C GLY A 186 24.37 17.93 13.56
N THR A 187 24.36 17.90 12.24
CA THR A 187 25.28 17.06 11.44
C THR A 187 25.72 17.80 10.17
N ARG A 188 26.46 18.90 10.33
CA ARG A 188 27.51 19.24 9.37
C ARG A 188 28.77 18.50 9.79
N LEU A 189 28.91 17.23 9.41
CA LEU A 189 30.23 16.59 9.31
C LEU A 189 30.14 15.30 8.51
N MET A 190 31.20 15.02 7.76
CA MET A 190 31.48 13.80 6.96
C MET A 190 31.01 13.80 5.50
N ARG A 191 31.45 14.82 4.73
CA ARG A 191 31.86 14.62 3.32
C ARG A 191 33.39 14.58 3.27
N SER A 192 34.05 13.45 3.60
CA SER A 192 35.44 13.24 3.16
C SER A 192 36.04 11.82 3.24
N ILE A 193 35.33 10.74 3.61
CA ILE A 193 35.99 9.41 3.77
C ILE A 193 35.61 8.41 2.65
N ALA A 194 34.81 8.80 1.65
CA ALA A 194 34.29 7.87 0.64
C ALA A 194 35.20 7.59 -0.57
N SER A 195 36.45 8.08 -0.62
CA SER A 195 37.29 7.95 -1.83
C SER A 195 38.54 7.06 -1.72
N GLN A 196 38.73 6.28 -0.63
CA GLN A 196 39.98 5.51 -0.45
C GLN A 196 39.84 4.02 -0.10
N ALA A 197 38.70 3.39 -0.36
CA ALA A 197 38.56 1.93 -0.14
C ALA A 197 37.89 1.17 -1.30
N LEU A 198 38.05 1.65 -2.53
CA LEU A 198 37.75 0.89 -3.75
C LEU A 198 39.03 0.21 -4.25
N GLY A 199 39.49 -0.80 -3.52
CA GLY A 199 40.54 -1.71 -3.93
C GLY A 199 40.01 -3.13 -3.79
N GLY A 200 39.74 -3.79 -4.92
CA GLY A 200 39.05 -5.08 -4.95
C GLY A 200 39.83 -6.22 -4.30
N SER A 201 39.10 -7.22 -3.80
CA SER A 201 39.60 -8.59 -3.84
C SER A 201 38.47 -9.62 -3.79
N ARG A 202 38.73 -10.74 -4.45
CA ARG A 202 37.82 -11.84 -4.78
C ARG A 202 37.34 -12.63 -3.55
N LYS A 203 36.06 -13.00 -3.63
CA LYS A 203 35.44 -14.27 -3.17
C LYS A 203 36.07 -14.96 -1.95
N ARG A 204 35.45 -14.78 -0.79
CA ARG A 204 35.22 -15.81 0.24
C ARG A 204 33.98 -15.38 1.05
N GLY A 205 33.03 -16.30 1.25
CA GLY A 205 31.78 -15.99 1.94
C GLY A 205 31.97 -15.88 3.45
N VAL A 206 31.24 -14.96 4.09
CA VAL A 206 31.12 -14.92 5.56
C VAL A 206 30.60 -16.28 6.05
N PRO A 207 31.12 -16.84 7.16
CA PRO A 207 30.47 -17.94 7.83
C PRO A 207 29.04 -17.53 8.22
N ALA A 208 28.06 -18.35 7.82
CA ALA A 208 26.66 -18.13 8.09
C ALA A 208 26.42 -17.80 9.57
N ILE A 209 25.77 -16.66 9.84
CA ILE A 209 25.04 -16.47 11.09
C ILE A 209 24.13 -17.69 11.23
N ARG A 210 24.31 -18.44 12.32
CA ARG A 210 23.91 -19.84 12.43
C ARG A 210 22.40 -19.94 12.64
N ASN A 211 21.63 -19.69 11.60
CA ASN A 211 20.25 -20.12 11.45
C ASN A 211 19.99 -20.35 9.96
N LYS A 212 19.69 -21.60 9.59
CA LYS A 212 19.21 -21.89 8.22
C LYS A 212 17.93 -21.07 8.03
N PRO A 213 17.83 -20.22 7.00
CA PRO A 213 16.61 -19.46 6.74
C PRO A 213 15.47 -20.46 6.51
N SER A 214 14.30 -20.21 7.10
CA SER A 214 13.08 -20.86 6.64
C SER A 214 12.88 -20.44 5.18
N LYS A 215 12.84 -21.39 4.25
CA LYS A 215 12.33 -21.13 2.91
C LYS A 215 10.93 -20.54 3.06
N GLY A 216 10.70 -19.32 2.54
CA GLY A 216 9.37 -18.73 2.47
C GLY A 216 8.89 -17.91 3.67
N ILE A 217 9.78 -17.20 4.38
CA ILE A 217 9.39 -16.22 5.44
C ILE A 217 8.31 -15.27 4.94
N PHE A 218 8.50 -14.71 3.74
CA PHE A 218 7.41 -14.09 3.01
C PHE A 218 6.69 -15.14 2.20
N ARG A 219 5.46 -15.45 2.61
CA ARG A 219 4.50 -16.08 1.71
C ARG A 219 3.99 -15.00 0.76
N LYS A 220 4.22 -15.18 -0.55
CA LYS A 220 3.51 -14.36 -1.54
C LYS A 220 2.02 -14.60 -1.36
N PRO A 221 1.15 -13.59 -1.55
CA PRO A 221 -0.26 -13.84 -1.66
C PRO A 221 -0.44 -14.72 -2.89
N ASP A 222 -0.93 -15.94 -2.71
CA ASP A 222 -1.27 -16.82 -3.83
C ASP A 222 -2.46 -16.25 -4.62
N ALA A 223 -3.30 -15.47 -3.94
CA ALA A 223 -4.43 -14.77 -4.54
C ALA A 223 -4.00 -13.47 -5.22
N VAL A 224 -4.29 -13.36 -6.51
CA VAL A 224 -4.20 -12.12 -7.29
C VAL A 224 -5.55 -11.42 -7.34
N LEU A 225 -5.58 -10.19 -7.86
CA LEU A 225 -6.82 -9.43 -8.04
C LEU A 225 -7.89 -10.21 -8.85
N ALA A 226 -7.45 -11.11 -9.75
CA ALA A 226 -8.33 -12.00 -10.52
C ALA A 226 -9.03 -13.07 -9.65
N ASP A 227 -8.45 -13.46 -8.52
CA ASP A 227 -9.01 -14.48 -7.61
C ASP A 227 -10.05 -13.90 -6.65
N MET A 228 -10.29 -12.58 -6.70
CA MET A 228 -11.30 -11.93 -5.89
C MET A 228 -12.70 -12.51 -6.17
N PRO A 229 -13.50 -12.82 -5.14
CA PRO A 229 -14.86 -13.35 -5.33
C PRO A 229 -15.71 -12.40 -6.20
N PRO A 230 -16.54 -12.93 -7.13
CA PRO A 230 -17.31 -12.10 -8.06
C PRO A 230 -18.14 -11.02 -7.37
N HIS A 231 -18.82 -11.36 -6.28
CA HIS A 231 -19.65 -10.40 -5.52
C HIS A 231 -18.85 -9.22 -4.94
N ILE A 232 -17.58 -9.43 -4.55
CA ILE A 232 -16.71 -8.35 -4.07
C ILE A 232 -16.30 -7.44 -5.23
N LYS A 233 -15.92 -8.02 -6.38
CA LYS A 233 -15.58 -7.25 -7.58
C LYS A 233 -16.77 -6.37 -8.01
N GLU A 234 -17.98 -6.92 -7.98
CA GLU A 234 -19.22 -6.20 -8.28
C GLU A 234 -19.50 -5.07 -7.28
N THR A 235 -19.34 -5.35 -5.98
CA THR A 235 -19.52 -4.33 -4.92
C THR A 235 -18.57 -3.16 -5.11
N ILE A 236 -17.29 -3.44 -5.40
CA ILE A 236 -16.28 -2.41 -5.68
C ILE A 236 -16.70 -1.62 -6.93
N ALA A 237 -16.98 -2.29 -8.04
CA ALA A 237 -17.35 -1.64 -9.29
C ALA A 237 -18.59 -0.74 -9.15
N GLY A 238 -19.60 -1.18 -8.38
CA GLY A 238 -20.82 -0.42 -8.11
C GLY A 238 -20.63 0.77 -7.16
N ALA A 239 -19.63 0.75 -6.28
CA ALA A 239 -19.36 1.81 -5.31
C ALA A 239 -18.39 2.88 -5.81
N LEU A 240 -17.66 2.62 -6.91
CA LEU A 240 -16.68 3.56 -7.46
C LEU A 240 -17.35 4.70 -8.24
N PRO A 241 -16.78 5.93 -8.20
CA PRO A 241 -17.10 6.97 -9.17
C PRO A 241 -16.94 6.45 -10.60
N GLY A 242 -17.75 6.92 -11.56
CA GLY A 242 -17.71 6.45 -12.94
C GLY A 242 -16.33 6.59 -13.59
N SER A 243 -15.59 7.65 -13.27
CA SER A 243 -14.20 7.84 -13.71
C SER A 243 -13.27 6.72 -13.22
N ASP A 244 -13.42 6.32 -11.96
CA ASP A 244 -12.57 5.31 -11.32
C ASP A 244 -12.97 3.90 -11.76
N ALA A 245 -14.27 3.66 -11.97
CA ALA A 245 -14.77 2.43 -12.58
C ALA A 245 -14.19 2.24 -14.00
N ALA A 246 -14.08 3.32 -14.80
CA ALA A 246 -13.42 3.25 -16.10
C ALA A 246 -11.91 2.97 -16.00
N ASN A 247 -11.23 3.50 -14.99
CA ASN A 247 -9.83 3.17 -14.73
C ASN A 247 -9.68 1.69 -14.32
N LEU A 248 -10.56 1.20 -13.45
CA LEU A 248 -10.60 -0.20 -13.03
C LEU A 248 -10.83 -1.15 -14.22
N ALA A 249 -11.76 -0.83 -15.11
CA ALA A 249 -12.04 -1.63 -16.31
C ALA A 249 -10.81 -1.76 -17.23
N ARG A 250 -9.91 -0.77 -17.25
CA ARG A 250 -8.68 -0.84 -18.06
C ARG A 250 -7.59 -1.76 -17.49
N THR A 251 -7.73 -2.21 -16.24
CA THR A 251 -6.70 -3.04 -15.58
C THR A 251 -6.70 -4.49 -16.07
N SER A 252 -7.86 -5.04 -16.45
CA SER A 252 -7.97 -6.40 -16.98
C SER A 252 -9.31 -6.62 -17.70
N LYS A 253 -9.37 -7.63 -18.58
CA LYS A 253 -10.61 -8.07 -19.24
C LYS A 253 -11.68 -8.53 -18.26
N ASP A 254 -11.26 -9.09 -17.13
CA ASP A 254 -12.14 -9.55 -16.06
C ASP A 254 -12.79 -8.37 -15.32
N PHE A 255 -12.03 -7.32 -14.98
CA PHE A 255 -12.65 -6.12 -14.40
C PHE A 255 -13.48 -5.34 -15.42
N GLU A 256 -13.11 -5.38 -16.69
CA GLU A 256 -13.93 -4.80 -17.74
C GLU A 256 -15.33 -5.41 -17.79
N SER A 257 -15.44 -6.74 -17.76
CA SER A 257 -16.74 -7.43 -17.77
C SER A 257 -17.56 -7.12 -16.51
N VAL A 258 -16.92 -7.12 -15.33
CA VAL A 258 -17.57 -6.77 -14.06
C VAL A 258 -18.08 -5.33 -14.06
N VAL A 259 -17.25 -4.36 -14.48
CA VAL A 259 -17.63 -2.94 -14.53
C VAL A 259 -18.77 -2.72 -15.51
N MET A 260 -18.78 -3.41 -16.65
CA MET A 260 -19.89 -3.32 -17.61
C MET A 260 -21.19 -3.90 -17.05
N ALA A 261 -21.11 -5.05 -16.37
CA ALA A 261 -22.27 -5.65 -15.72
C ALA A 261 -22.81 -4.81 -14.54
N ALA A 262 -21.93 -4.20 -13.75
CA ALA A 262 -22.30 -3.26 -12.70
C ALA A 262 -22.93 -1.98 -13.28
N SER A 263 -22.32 -1.41 -14.33
CA SER A 263 -22.83 -0.24 -15.04
C SER A 263 -24.21 -0.49 -15.63
N ALA A 264 -24.44 -1.66 -16.25
CA ALA A 264 -25.74 -2.04 -16.79
C ALA A 264 -26.82 -2.14 -15.69
N ARG A 265 -26.52 -2.81 -14.58
CA ARG A 265 -27.45 -2.92 -13.44
C ARG A 265 -27.80 -1.56 -12.86
N GLN A 266 -26.79 -0.73 -12.61
CA GLN A 266 -26.98 0.59 -12.03
C GLN A 266 -27.70 1.53 -13.00
N PHE A 267 -27.40 1.45 -14.30
CA PHE A 267 -28.09 2.20 -15.34
C PHE A 267 -29.56 1.82 -15.44
N ASN A 268 -29.90 0.53 -15.42
CA ASN A 268 -31.29 0.07 -15.41
C ASN A 268 -32.04 0.49 -14.13
N GLY A 269 -31.32 0.63 -13.01
CA GLY A 269 -31.86 1.13 -11.75
C GLY A 269 -32.07 2.65 -11.71
N LEU A 270 -31.54 3.41 -12.68
CA LEU A 270 -31.86 4.82 -12.85
C LEU A 270 -33.30 4.93 -13.37
N ASN A 271 -34.25 4.91 -12.46
CA ASN A 271 -35.66 5.15 -12.74
C ASN A 271 -35.84 6.65 -13.07
N ILE A 272 -35.46 7.07 -14.28
CA ILE A 272 -35.56 8.46 -14.72
C ILE A 272 -37.00 8.69 -15.20
N PRO A 273 -37.82 9.46 -14.47
CA PRO A 273 -39.19 9.71 -14.89
C PRO A 273 -39.21 10.47 -16.23
N ASP A 274 -40.11 10.03 -17.10
CA ASP A 274 -40.38 10.66 -18.39
C ASP A 274 -41.15 11.97 -18.13
N LEU A 275 -40.41 13.05 -17.90
CA LEU A 275 -40.96 14.38 -17.60
C LEU A 275 -40.42 15.41 -18.59
N ALA A 276 -41.27 16.39 -18.90
CA ALA A 276 -41.20 17.39 -19.96
C ALA A 276 -39.96 18.31 -20.01
N PHE A 277 -38.89 18.05 -19.24
CA PHE A 277 -37.70 18.91 -19.10
C PHE A 277 -36.37 18.15 -19.17
N GLN A 278 -36.11 17.41 -20.27
CA GLN A 278 -34.85 16.70 -20.57
C GLN A 278 -34.02 16.12 -19.38
N PRO A 279 -34.59 15.51 -18.31
CA PRO A 279 -33.79 15.13 -17.14
C PRO A 279 -32.84 13.97 -17.45
N TRP A 280 -33.23 13.13 -18.39
CA TRP A 280 -32.46 11.98 -18.86
C TRP A 280 -31.18 12.37 -19.61
N LEU A 281 -31.23 13.40 -20.46
CA LEU A 281 -30.04 13.91 -21.16
C LEU A 281 -29.01 14.48 -20.20
N LYS A 282 -29.46 15.18 -19.14
CA LYS A 282 -28.56 15.68 -18.09
C LYS A 282 -27.89 14.50 -17.37
N LYS A 283 -28.62 13.42 -17.10
CA LYS A 283 -28.05 12.25 -16.43
C LYS A 283 -27.03 11.53 -17.30
N LEU A 284 -27.27 11.41 -18.61
CA LEU A 284 -26.30 10.87 -19.56
C LEU A 284 -25.02 11.71 -19.63
N ASP A 285 -25.15 13.03 -19.56
CA ASP A 285 -24.03 13.96 -19.52
C ASP A 285 -23.19 13.80 -18.22
N GLU A 286 -23.84 13.66 -17.06
CA GLU A 286 -23.16 13.32 -15.79
C GLU A 286 -22.43 11.95 -15.88
N ILE A 287 -23.03 10.94 -16.51
CA ILE A 287 -22.40 9.62 -16.72
C ILE A 287 -21.18 9.74 -17.64
N HIS A 288 -21.27 10.48 -18.75
CA HIS A 288 -20.13 10.69 -19.66
C HIS A 288 -18.95 11.38 -18.98
N HIS A 289 -19.22 12.28 -18.04
CA HIS A 289 -18.19 12.93 -17.22
C HIS A 289 -17.69 12.07 -16.05
N GLY A 290 -18.25 10.87 -15.85
CA GLY A 290 -17.85 9.95 -14.78
C GLY A 290 -18.31 10.39 -13.39
N GLU A 291 -19.28 11.29 -13.32
CA GLU A 291 -19.82 11.87 -12.09
C GLU A 291 -20.81 10.92 -11.39
N VAL A 292 -21.32 9.92 -12.12
CA VAL A 292 -22.29 8.94 -11.59
C VAL A 292 -21.58 7.69 -11.08
N THR A 293 -21.78 7.40 -9.80
CA THR A 293 -21.25 6.21 -9.13
C THR A 293 -21.81 4.93 -9.75
N GLY A 294 -20.93 3.93 -9.92
CA GLY A 294 -21.28 2.61 -10.43
C GLY A 294 -21.51 2.51 -11.93
N ILE A 295 -21.45 3.63 -12.68
CA ILE A 295 -21.64 3.64 -14.14
C ILE A 295 -20.39 4.24 -14.81
N ALA A 296 -19.62 3.41 -15.51
CA ALA A 296 -18.45 3.87 -16.23
C ALA A 296 -18.84 4.65 -17.51
N PRO A 297 -18.21 5.79 -17.84
CA PRO A 297 -18.50 6.56 -19.06
C PRO A 297 -18.51 5.73 -20.35
N MET A 298 -17.56 4.79 -20.45
CA MET A 298 -17.41 3.90 -21.60
C MET A 298 -18.60 2.94 -21.80
N PHE A 299 -19.45 2.75 -20.79
CA PHE A 299 -20.68 1.98 -20.90
C PHE A 299 -21.63 2.59 -21.95
N LEU A 300 -21.86 3.91 -21.92
CA LEU A 300 -22.78 4.59 -22.83
C LEU A 300 -22.35 4.45 -24.29
N SER A 301 -21.06 4.62 -24.57
CA SER A 301 -20.51 4.46 -25.90
C SER A 301 -20.72 3.03 -26.45
N ARG A 302 -20.66 2.01 -25.58
CA ARG A 302 -20.94 0.61 -25.96
C ARG A 302 -22.41 0.32 -26.18
N GLN A 303 -23.30 1.07 -25.53
CA GLN A 303 -24.75 1.02 -25.78
C GLN A 303 -25.17 1.88 -26.98
N GLY A 304 -24.22 2.40 -27.77
CA GLY A 304 -24.53 3.22 -28.95
C GLY A 304 -24.98 4.64 -28.62
N ILE A 305 -24.69 5.15 -27.41
CA ILE A 305 -25.01 6.52 -26.99
C ILE A 305 -23.70 7.34 -26.94
N PRO A 306 -23.19 7.82 -28.08
CA PRO A 306 -21.95 8.58 -28.12
C PRO A 306 -22.11 9.94 -27.42
N PHE A 307 -21.00 10.49 -26.93
CA PHE A 307 -21.03 11.82 -26.29
C PHE A 307 -21.58 12.91 -27.22
N SER A 308 -21.30 12.84 -28.52
CA SER A 308 -21.84 13.76 -29.53
C SER A 308 -23.37 13.77 -29.59
N TYR A 309 -24.01 12.62 -29.37
CA TYR A 309 -25.47 12.53 -29.29
C TYR A 309 -26.01 13.31 -28.10
N VAL A 310 -25.41 13.15 -26.92
CA VAL A 310 -25.81 13.89 -25.72
C VAL A 310 -25.57 15.40 -25.92
N GLN A 311 -24.45 15.77 -26.53
CA GLN A 311 -24.12 17.18 -26.79
C GLN A 311 -25.06 17.88 -27.78
N ALA A 312 -25.54 17.16 -28.80
CA ALA A 312 -26.42 17.72 -29.82
C ALA A 312 -27.88 17.89 -29.35
N ASN A 313 -28.27 17.17 -28.29
CA ASN A 313 -29.65 17.11 -27.82
C ASN A 313 -29.86 17.78 -26.46
N LEU A 314 -28.80 17.93 -25.64
CA LEU A 314 -28.87 18.59 -24.34
C LEU A 314 -28.92 20.11 -24.48
N ILE A 315 -30.06 20.72 -24.17
CA ILE A 315 -30.24 22.17 -24.17
C ILE A 315 -29.72 22.74 -22.83
N ARG A 316 -28.42 23.09 -22.71
CA ARG A 316 -27.81 23.66 -21.48
C ARG A 316 -26.62 24.60 -21.69
N GLU A 317 -26.33 25.36 -20.62
CA GLU A 317 -25.14 26.21 -20.42
C GLU A 317 -23.80 25.44 -20.47
N PRO A 318 -22.70 26.10 -20.89
CA PRO A 318 -21.38 25.48 -21.04
C PRO A 318 -20.82 24.95 -19.71
N ARG A 319 -20.31 23.71 -19.70
CA ARG A 319 -19.64 23.08 -18.55
C ARG A 319 -18.14 23.36 -18.53
N PHE A 320 -17.55 23.38 -17.33
CA PHE A 320 -16.10 23.48 -17.13
C PHE A 320 -15.57 22.17 -16.56
N VAL A 321 -14.71 21.49 -17.32
CA VAL A 321 -14.14 20.19 -16.96
C VAL A 321 -12.67 20.36 -16.59
N TRP A 322 -12.28 19.79 -15.46
CA TRP A 322 -10.89 19.71 -15.03
C TRP A 322 -10.20 18.49 -15.65
N THR A 323 -9.09 18.70 -16.38
CA THR A 323 -8.29 17.63 -16.98
C THR A 323 -6.83 17.70 -16.55
N THR A 324 -6.38 16.69 -15.82
CA THR A 324 -5.01 16.60 -15.29
C THR A 324 -3.97 16.35 -16.38
N SER A 325 -4.34 15.69 -17.48
CA SER A 325 -3.46 15.47 -18.64
C SER A 325 -3.01 16.76 -19.33
N ARG A 326 -3.75 17.85 -19.18
CA ARG A 326 -3.42 19.15 -19.79
C ARG A 326 -2.38 19.94 -19.01
N ILE A 327 -2.24 19.69 -17.70
CA ILE A 327 -1.23 20.31 -16.83
C ILE A 327 0.18 20.05 -17.39
N TRP A 328 0.43 18.83 -17.88
CA TRP A 328 1.71 18.42 -18.44
C TRP A 328 1.93 18.87 -19.90
N SER A 329 0.91 19.43 -20.57
CA SER A 329 1.00 19.94 -21.95
C SER A 329 1.00 21.47 -22.05
N GLY A 330 1.11 22.18 -20.91
CA GLY A 330 1.12 23.65 -20.86
C GLY A 330 -0.21 24.31 -21.23
N LYS A 331 -1.30 23.54 -21.34
CA LYS A 331 -2.65 24.05 -21.60
C LYS A 331 -3.40 24.21 -20.28
N SER A 332 -4.36 25.15 -20.25
CA SER A 332 -5.24 25.32 -19.08
C SER A 332 -5.85 23.97 -18.68
N PRO A 333 -5.75 23.58 -17.40
CA PRO A 333 -6.40 22.37 -16.89
C PRO A 333 -7.93 22.49 -16.90
N LEU A 334 -8.45 23.71 -17.05
CA LEU A 334 -9.86 24.02 -17.17
C LEU A 334 -10.26 24.06 -18.65
N GLN A 335 -11.13 23.14 -19.08
CA GLN A 335 -11.70 23.13 -20.42
C GLN A 335 -13.18 23.53 -20.37
N ARG A 336 -13.56 24.55 -21.14
CA ARG A 336 -14.96 24.90 -21.41
C ARG A 336 -15.50 23.98 -22.51
N VAL A 337 -16.56 23.23 -22.21
CA VAL A 337 -17.31 22.40 -23.17
C VAL A 337 -18.60 23.13 -23.48
N GLY A 338 -18.75 23.59 -24.73
CA GLY A 338 -19.99 24.20 -25.22
C GLY A 338 -20.92 23.14 -25.83
N TYR A 339 -22.22 23.37 -25.72
CA TYR A 339 -23.26 22.54 -26.33
C TYR A 339 -23.82 23.28 -27.56
N GLN A 340 -24.08 22.58 -28.67
CA GLN A 340 -24.71 23.17 -29.85
C GLN A 340 -26.24 23.03 -29.71
N THR A 341 -27.01 24.06 -30.07
CA THR A 341 -28.47 23.97 -30.19
C THR A 341 -28.85 22.95 -31.26
N PRO A 342 -29.90 22.13 -31.08
CA PRO A 342 -30.22 21.06 -32.02
C PRO A 342 -30.68 21.64 -33.37
N PRO A 343 -30.26 21.08 -34.52
CA PRO A 343 -30.94 21.34 -35.78
C PRO A 343 -32.32 20.66 -35.79
N GLU A 344 -33.27 21.29 -36.47
CA GLU A 344 -34.72 21.01 -36.58
C GLU A 344 -35.13 19.56 -36.93
N ASN A 345 -34.17 18.67 -37.20
CA ASN A 345 -34.39 17.29 -37.66
C ASN A 345 -34.05 16.20 -36.60
N ALA A 346 -33.83 16.58 -35.33
CA ALA A 346 -33.44 15.65 -34.27
C ALA A 346 -34.58 14.70 -33.82
N GLU A 347 -35.84 15.14 -33.90
CA GLU A 347 -37.01 14.34 -33.49
C GLU A 347 -37.19 13.07 -34.34
N ILE A 348 -36.93 13.15 -35.65
CA ILE A 348 -37.05 12.03 -36.59
C ILE A 348 -36.01 10.94 -36.29
N ARG A 349 -34.80 11.32 -35.86
CA ARG A 349 -33.74 10.35 -35.47
C ARG A 349 -34.01 9.72 -34.10
N LEU A 350 -34.75 10.40 -33.23
CA LEU A 350 -35.13 9.93 -31.90
C LEU A 350 -36.20 8.83 -31.95
N GLN A 351 -37.19 8.95 -32.83
CA GLN A 351 -38.18 7.90 -33.07
C GLN A 351 -37.54 6.60 -33.60
N VAL A 352 -36.55 6.71 -34.49
CA VAL A 352 -35.82 5.55 -35.03
C VAL A 352 -34.96 4.86 -33.96
N ALA A 353 -34.28 5.62 -33.09
CA ALA A 353 -33.47 5.06 -32.01
C ALA A 353 -34.31 4.40 -30.91
N GLN A 354 -35.50 4.95 -30.59
CA GLN A 354 -36.44 4.35 -29.64
C GLN A 354 -37.02 3.03 -30.15
N VAL A 355 -37.32 2.91 -31.45
CA VAL A 355 -37.79 1.66 -32.07
C VAL A 355 -36.71 0.57 -32.00
N LEU A 356 -35.45 0.91 -32.29
CA LEU A 356 -34.33 -0.05 -32.22
C LEU A 356 -34.00 -0.49 -30.78
N ALA A 357 -34.13 0.41 -29.80
CA ALA A 357 -33.90 0.10 -28.39
C ALA A 357 -35.02 -0.77 -27.79
N MET A 358 -36.26 -0.66 -28.28
CA MET A 358 -37.39 -1.47 -27.81
C MET A 358 -37.53 -2.83 -28.49
N SER A 359 -36.91 -3.05 -29.66
CA SER A 359 -37.10 -4.29 -30.44
C SER A 359 -36.09 -5.41 -30.16
N GLY A 360 -35.14 -5.25 -29.23
CA GLY A 360 -34.26 -6.35 -28.78
C GLY A 360 -33.57 -7.14 -29.91
N GLY A 361 -33.19 -6.48 -31.01
CA GLY A 361 -32.68 -7.13 -32.21
C GLY A 361 -31.21 -6.80 -32.44
N GLY A 362 -30.36 -7.81 -32.28
CA GLY A 362 -28.94 -7.72 -32.63
C GLY A 362 -28.72 -7.64 -34.14
N VAL A 363 -27.59 -7.03 -34.50
CA VAL A 363 -26.73 -7.44 -35.62
C VAL A 363 -25.31 -7.45 -35.11
#